data_AF-A0A945ZM56-F1
#
_entry.id   AF-A0A945ZM56-F1
#
_cell.length_a   1.000
_cell.length_b   1.000
_cell.length_c   1.000
_cell.angle_alpha   90.00
_cell.angle_beta   90.00
_cell.angle_gamma   90.00
#
_symmetry.space_group_name_H-M   'P 1'
#
loop_
_entity.id
_entity.type
_entity.pdbx_description
1 polymer ?
#
loop_
_entity_poly.entity_id
_entity_poly.type
_entity_poly.pdbx_seq_one_letter_code
_entity_poly.pdbx_strand_id
1 'polypeptide(L)'
;MIKTIKQILPMILISGLMFAQSIQGNFDLNAAIVEYTYVVRDSVSADDANSSYAVTASWPSSAAAAAGMGYTHALKEFETGDTIAVALVPLINETYLQMFGVAMNVNLDDGGTFSINAGSTYPTTDAENCSTYVSVPAVQESGDWTGTTGFTHPDNPNAYSMGWGITLSSVFAQFNAPDLVGGVHGVNYGVGTTMENWGMITIDYTDDTHATPAGLEIYWEAHDGVGSGLGVDATGALNGFTGVPVAPGDTVTILNTDAYLAYYDTTMWNDLGWTGDDNFTVPMLGGKGQTIDPSNPDTYEINPMTGDTLPAGIVEANHGYLFDPAGGDGVPFNGDEALAPTAYFFTYNFLEASMIFSEVFAGMLAAGVDAQTALSNAADSVAFVYVDATTSATIGGLVGASLYDEYVACLGTGGGDACDEIFRKGPTMTLAYVKVMCPDGAGECGVDDSGWDYDMEDGRLIFEVDNRCIPDNTTQRVNTFWTSTALDVDTDAPLAQKFEVYGNYPNPFNPVTSIKFATEKFSHVNVTIYSLLGEEVMTLHNGDLNAGTYSMTWNGKNHFGNAVPSGMYVYRVNSDNRTFSGKMLLLK
;
A
#
# COMPACT_ATOMS: atom_id res chain seq x y z
N MET A 1 -53.15 -58.54 -21.49
CA MET A 1 -51.81 -58.13 -21.01
C MET A 1 -51.74 -56.62 -21.00
N ILE A 2 -52.02 -55.98 -19.87
CA ILE A 2 -51.60 -54.60 -19.58
C ILE A 2 -51.18 -54.66 -18.11
N LYS A 3 -49.86 -54.63 -17.88
CA LYS A 3 -49.27 -54.67 -16.54
C LYS A 3 -49.06 -53.26 -16.05
N THR A 4 -49.65 -53.00 -14.90
CA THR A 4 -49.34 -52.02 -13.87
C THR A 4 -47.84 -51.82 -13.68
N ILE A 5 -47.36 -50.57 -13.68
CA ILE A 5 -46.13 -50.18 -12.98
C ILE A 5 -46.44 -48.92 -12.17
N LYS A 6 -46.27 -49.06 -10.86
CA LYS A 6 -46.43 -48.04 -9.83
C LYS A 6 -45.32 -46.99 -9.97
N GLN A 7 -45.70 -45.72 -9.98
CA GLN A 7 -44.77 -44.62 -9.75
C GLN A 7 -44.35 -44.66 -8.27
N ILE A 8 -43.09 -44.99 -8.02
CA ILE A 8 -42.40 -44.73 -6.76
C ILE A 8 -41.62 -43.45 -7.00
N LEU A 9 -42.07 -42.35 -6.39
CA LEU A 9 -41.32 -41.11 -6.30
C LEU A 9 -40.12 -41.39 -5.38
N PRO A 10 -38.86 -41.31 -5.82
CA PRO A 10 -37.75 -41.35 -4.90
C PRO A 10 -37.78 -40.02 -4.13
N MET A 11 -38.21 -40.09 -2.87
CA MET A 11 -37.95 -39.06 -1.89
C MET A 11 -36.43 -39.03 -1.71
N ILE A 12 -35.75 -38.21 -2.50
CA ILE A 12 -34.36 -37.86 -2.28
C ILE A 12 -34.39 -37.05 -0.98
N LEU A 13 -34.13 -37.73 0.15
CA LEU A 13 -33.64 -37.04 1.33
C LEU A 13 -32.32 -36.40 0.88
N ILE A 14 -32.38 -35.10 0.59
CA ILE A 14 -31.21 -34.25 0.68
C ILE A 14 -30.91 -34.22 2.18
N SER A 15 -30.11 -35.19 2.64
CA SER A 15 -29.35 -35.02 3.85
C SER A 15 -28.40 -33.87 3.53
N GLY A 16 -28.83 -32.64 3.81
CA GLY A 16 -27.88 -31.56 4.00
C GLY A 16 -26.82 -32.10 4.94
N LEU A 17 -25.56 -32.04 4.53
CA LEU A 17 -24.44 -32.27 5.41
C LEU A 17 -24.68 -31.30 6.56
N MET A 18 -25.18 -31.79 7.70
CA MET A 18 -25.12 -31.00 8.93
C MET A 18 -23.64 -30.90 9.23
N PHE A 19 -23.04 -29.76 8.90
CA PHE A 19 -21.74 -29.43 9.43
C PHE A 19 -21.88 -29.48 10.95
N ALA A 20 -20.97 -30.18 11.63
CA ALA A 20 -20.98 -30.23 13.09
C ALA A 20 -20.61 -28.87 13.71
N GLN A 21 -20.22 -27.90 12.86
CA GLN A 21 -19.78 -26.55 13.16
C GLN A 21 -20.47 -25.63 12.15
N SER A 22 -21.46 -24.85 12.57
CA SER A 22 -22.16 -23.92 11.66
C SER A 22 -21.34 -22.64 11.51
N ILE A 23 -21.21 -22.09 10.31
CA ILE A 23 -20.68 -20.75 10.07
C ILE A 23 -21.78 -19.75 9.72
N GLN A 24 -23.01 -20.24 9.51
CA GLN A 24 -24.12 -19.44 9.04
C GLN A 24 -24.43 -18.25 9.97
N GLY A 25 -24.43 -17.05 9.40
CA GLY A 25 -24.65 -15.82 10.15
C GLY A 25 -24.52 -14.56 9.30
N ASN A 26 -24.92 -13.42 9.87
CA ASN A 26 -24.56 -12.09 9.37
C ASN A 26 -23.38 -11.60 10.23
N PHE A 27 -22.40 -10.98 9.59
CA PHE A 27 -21.17 -10.57 10.23
C PHE A 27 -20.78 -9.15 9.80
N ASP A 28 -20.47 -8.30 10.78
CA ASP A 28 -19.84 -7.00 10.57
C ASP A 28 -18.33 -7.13 10.75
N LEU A 29 -17.57 -6.46 9.88
CA LEU A 29 -16.12 -6.31 10.04
C LEU A 29 -15.82 -5.32 11.16
N ASN A 30 -15.05 -5.75 12.16
CA ASN A 30 -14.63 -4.93 13.29
C ASN A 30 -13.17 -4.48 13.20
N ALA A 31 -12.31 -5.28 12.56
CA ALA A 31 -10.92 -4.93 12.32
C ALA A 31 -10.38 -5.66 11.08
N ALA A 32 -9.42 -5.03 10.41
CA ALA A 32 -8.67 -5.62 9.31
C ALA A 32 -7.20 -5.21 9.41
N ILE A 33 -6.32 -6.17 9.26
CA ILE A 33 -4.88 -5.96 9.16
C ILE A 33 -4.45 -6.52 7.83
N VAL A 34 -3.97 -5.65 6.94
CA VAL A 34 -3.53 -6.04 5.61
C VAL A 34 -2.07 -5.71 5.46
N GLU A 35 -1.29 -6.68 4.99
CA GLU A 35 0.10 -6.52 4.61
C GLU A 35 0.22 -6.74 3.11
N TYR A 36 0.78 -5.75 2.41
CA TYR A 36 1.15 -5.86 1.02
C TYR A 36 2.66 -5.97 0.91
N THR A 37 3.15 -6.93 0.14
CA THR A 37 4.55 -7.01 -0.29
C THR A 37 4.60 -6.80 -1.79
N TYR A 38 5.33 -5.78 -2.23
CA TYR A 38 5.52 -5.45 -3.63
C TYR A 38 6.90 -5.91 -4.08
N VAL A 39 6.98 -6.81 -5.07
CA VAL A 39 8.24 -7.32 -5.61
C VAL A 39 8.32 -7.00 -7.08
N VAL A 40 9.45 -6.44 -7.54
CA VAL A 40 9.65 -6.11 -8.95
C VAL A 40 9.54 -7.35 -9.81
N ARG A 41 8.77 -7.25 -10.89
CA ARG A 41 8.64 -8.28 -11.93
C ARG A 41 9.11 -7.74 -13.27
N ASP A 42 9.31 -8.65 -14.22
CA ASP A 42 9.53 -8.25 -15.61
C ASP A 42 8.27 -7.60 -16.21
N SER A 43 8.50 -6.55 -17.00
CA SER A 43 7.51 -5.90 -17.86
C SER A 43 7.15 -6.82 -19.02
N VAL A 44 6.02 -7.54 -18.90
CA VAL A 44 5.57 -8.54 -19.87
C VAL A 44 4.18 -8.24 -20.45
N SER A 45 3.41 -7.34 -19.84
CA SER A 45 2.10 -6.91 -20.33
C SER A 45 2.22 -5.67 -21.20
N ALA A 46 1.24 -5.48 -22.09
CA ALA A 46 1.10 -4.24 -22.85
C ALA A 46 0.84 -3.02 -21.94
N ASP A 47 0.28 -3.25 -20.76
CA ASP A 47 0.01 -2.21 -19.76
C ASP A 47 1.30 -1.70 -19.09
N ASP A 48 2.41 -2.45 -19.20
CA ASP A 48 3.72 -2.08 -18.65
C ASP A 48 4.51 -1.11 -19.54
N ALA A 49 3.93 -0.63 -20.66
CA ALA A 49 4.65 0.13 -21.69
C ALA A 49 5.30 1.44 -21.19
N ASN A 50 4.79 2.01 -20.09
CA ASN A 50 5.31 3.23 -19.47
C ASN A 50 6.04 2.96 -18.14
N SER A 51 6.33 1.69 -17.84
CA SER A 51 6.98 1.30 -16.59
C SER A 51 8.48 1.64 -16.58
N SER A 52 9.02 1.86 -15.38
CA SER A 52 10.43 2.14 -15.12
C SER A 52 10.87 1.39 -13.87
N TYR A 53 12.10 0.88 -13.88
CA TYR A 53 12.71 0.25 -12.70
C TYR A 53 13.55 1.23 -11.87
N ALA A 54 13.64 2.48 -12.31
CA ALA A 54 14.39 3.53 -11.62
C ALA A 54 13.44 4.52 -10.95
N VAL A 55 13.65 4.77 -9.64
CA VAL A 55 13.13 5.93 -8.92
C VAL A 55 14.13 7.05 -9.12
N THR A 56 13.63 8.20 -9.58
CA THR A 56 14.44 9.34 -9.96
C THR A 56 14.02 10.57 -9.18
N ALA A 57 14.93 11.52 -8.99
CA ALA A 57 14.64 12.84 -8.47
C ALA A 57 15.03 13.89 -9.49
N SER A 58 14.17 14.88 -9.67
CA SER A 58 14.31 15.94 -10.63
C SER A 58 14.30 17.31 -10.00
N TRP A 59 15.00 18.21 -10.66
CA TRP A 59 15.08 19.61 -10.25
C TRP A 59 15.02 20.51 -11.50
N PRO A 60 14.37 21.69 -11.43
CA PRO A 60 13.59 22.20 -10.29
C PRO A 60 12.24 21.47 -10.14
N SER A 61 11.87 20.66 -11.13
CA SER A 61 10.73 19.74 -11.11
C SER A 61 10.91 18.65 -12.16
N SER A 62 10.18 17.54 -12.03
CA SER A 62 10.12 16.47 -13.04
C SER A 62 9.68 17.02 -14.40
N ALA A 63 8.74 17.98 -14.41
CA ALA A 63 8.24 18.62 -15.62
C ALA A 63 9.30 19.52 -16.30
N ALA A 64 10.07 20.28 -15.52
CA ALA A 64 11.14 21.12 -16.05
C ALA A 64 12.30 20.27 -16.59
N ALA A 65 12.69 19.21 -15.88
CA ALA A 65 13.70 18.27 -16.35
C ALA A 65 13.26 17.57 -17.64
N ALA A 66 12.01 17.11 -17.73
CA ALA A 66 11.45 16.52 -18.95
C ALA A 66 11.38 17.51 -20.13
N ALA A 67 11.28 18.81 -19.87
CA ALA A 67 11.32 19.87 -20.87
C ALA A 67 12.76 20.29 -21.27
N GLY A 68 13.79 19.62 -20.72
CA GLY A 68 15.19 19.96 -20.98
C GLY A 68 15.65 21.24 -20.27
N MET A 69 15.01 21.63 -19.17
CA MET A 69 15.33 22.83 -18.39
C MET A 69 15.69 22.50 -16.93
N GLY A 70 16.23 21.30 -16.69
CA GLY A 70 16.47 20.77 -15.36
C GLY A 70 17.26 19.47 -15.38
N TYR A 71 17.54 18.93 -14.19
CA TYR A 71 18.32 17.70 -14.03
C TYR A 71 17.46 16.58 -13.46
N THR A 72 17.74 15.34 -13.87
CA THR A 72 17.16 14.13 -13.29
C THR A 72 18.30 13.22 -12.83
N HIS A 73 18.22 12.73 -11.61
CA HIS A 73 19.14 11.75 -11.04
C HIS A 73 18.39 10.47 -10.69
N ALA A 74 18.97 9.31 -10.97
CA ALA A 74 18.45 8.05 -10.44
C ALA A 74 18.82 7.91 -8.97
N LEU A 75 17.82 7.85 -8.09
CA LEU A 75 18.00 7.62 -6.66
C LEU A 75 18.16 6.13 -6.35
N LYS A 76 17.39 5.29 -7.04
CA LYS A 76 17.38 3.85 -6.87
C LYS A 76 17.00 3.18 -8.18
N GLU A 77 17.72 2.12 -8.53
CA GLU A 77 17.32 1.17 -9.55
C GLU A 77 17.00 -0.16 -8.88
N PHE A 78 15.90 -0.78 -9.32
CA PHE A 78 15.48 -2.10 -8.87
C PHE A 78 15.75 -3.14 -9.94
N GLU A 79 16.21 -4.31 -9.51
CA GLU A 79 16.30 -5.50 -10.37
C GLU A 79 15.05 -6.36 -10.20
N THR A 80 14.72 -7.17 -11.21
CA THR A 80 13.63 -8.15 -11.11
C THR A 80 13.86 -9.08 -9.92
N GLY A 81 12.87 -9.17 -9.03
CA GLY A 81 12.95 -9.90 -7.76
C GLY A 81 13.28 -9.03 -6.54
N ASP A 82 13.65 -7.75 -6.73
CA ASP A 82 13.84 -6.83 -5.61
C ASP A 82 12.50 -6.51 -4.94
N THR A 83 12.46 -6.48 -3.61
CA THR A 83 11.31 -5.93 -2.87
C THR A 83 11.31 -4.42 -2.97
N ILE A 84 10.20 -3.86 -3.46
CA ILE A 84 9.97 -2.42 -3.60
C ILE A 84 9.59 -1.84 -2.25
N ALA A 85 8.54 -2.39 -1.63
CA ALA A 85 8.01 -1.95 -0.35
C ALA A 85 7.20 -3.07 0.33
N VAL A 86 7.08 -2.96 1.65
CA VAL A 86 6.11 -3.72 2.45
C VAL A 86 5.20 -2.69 3.13
N ALA A 87 3.92 -2.69 2.79
CA ALA A 87 2.95 -1.75 3.33
C ALA A 87 2.01 -2.46 4.29
N LEU A 88 2.00 -2.01 5.55
CA LEU A 88 1.09 -2.52 6.57
C LEU A 88 -0.07 -1.54 6.78
N VAL A 89 -1.29 -2.05 6.69
CA VAL A 89 -2.54 -1.30 6.89
C VAL A 89 -3.26 -1.85 8.12
N PRO A 90 -2.98 -1.32 9.33
CA PRO A 90 -3.52 -1.83 10.57
C PRO A 90 -4.83 -1.12 10.96
N LEU A 91 -5.96 -1.53 10.36
CA LEU A 91 -7.30 -1.07 10.75
C LEU A 91 -7.81 -1.87 11.96
N ILE A 92 -7.14 -1.69 13.10
CA ILE A 92 -7.27 -2.54 14.29
C ILE A 92 -8.60 -2.42 15.05
N ASN A 93 -9.48 -1.51 14.65
CA ASN A 93 -10.81 -1.35 15.24
C ASN A 93 -11.77 -0.60 14.31
N GLU A 94 -13.05 -0.58 14.69
CA GLU A 94 -14.14 0.10 13.98
C GLU A 94 -13.87 1.59 13.72
N THR A 95 -13.17 2.28 14.62
CA THR A 95 -12.86 3.72 14.46
C THR A 95 -11.89 3.94 13.31
N TYR A 96 -10.86 3.11 13.21
CA TYR A 96 -9.92 3.16 12.08
C TYR A 96 -10.59 2.75 10.77
N LEU A 97 -11.39 1.68 10.76
CA LEU A 97 -12.18 1.29 9.58
C LEU A 97 -13.03 2.46 9.06
N GLN A 98 -13.75 3.14 9.94
CA GLN A 98 -14.59 4.30 9.59
C GLN A 98 -13.78 5.50 9.08
N MET A 99 -12.61 5.79 9.67
CA MET A 99 -11.75 6.89 9.24
C MET A 99 -11.30 6.72 7.77
N PHE A 100 -11.14 5.47 7.34
CA PHE A 100 -10.81 5.11 5.96
C PHE A 100 -12.05 4.74 5.13
N GLY A 101 -13.26 4.95 5.64
CA GLY A 101 -14.51 4.70 4.89
C GLY A 101 -14.82 3.22 4.64
N VAL A 102 -14.17 2.30 5.35
CA VAL A 102 -14.38 0.86 5.24
C VAL A 102 -15.53 0.43 6.15
N ALA A 103 -16.52 -0.22 5.58
CA ALA A 103 -17.64 -0.83 6.30
C ALA A 103 -18.04 -2.09 5.56
N MET A 104 -17.92 -3.26 6.15
CA MET A 104 -18.21 -4.51 5.46
C MET A 104 -19.18 -5.35 6.28
N ASN A 105 -20.28 -5.76 5.63
CA ASN A 105 -21.29 -6.61 6.22
C ASN A 105 -21.56 -7.79 5.28
N VAL A 106 -21.33 -9.01 5.75
CA VAL A 106 -21.45 -10.23 4.94
C VAL A 106 -22.40 -11.23 5.56
N ASN A 107 -23.16 -11.95 4.74
CA ASN A 107 -23.82 -13.18 5.16
C ASN A 107 -22.97 -14.37 4.70
N LEU A 108 -22.68 -15.29 5.61
CA LEU A 108 -22.14 -16.61 5.29
C LEU A 108 -23.24 -17.65 5.43
N ASP A 109 -23.30 -18.61 4.50
CA ASP A 109 -24.25 -19.72 4.48
C ASP A 109 -23.50 -21.05 4.52
N ASP A 110 -23.97 -21.98 5.35
CA ASP A 110 -23.37 -23.31 5.50
C ASP A 110 -23.33 -24.10 4.18
N GLY A 111 -24.17 -23.74 3.19
CA GLY A 111 -24.16 -24.31 1.85
C GLY A 111 -22.96 -23.92 0.98
N GLY A 112 -21.98 -23.18 1.49
CA GLY A 112 -20.79 -22.78 0.74
C GLY A 112 -20.97 -21.50 -0.07
N THR A 113 -21.91 -20.64 0.32
CA THR A 113 -22.16 -19.36 -0.36
C THR A 113 -22.03 -18.19 0.60
N PHE A 114 -21.71 -17.01 0.07
CA PHE A 114 -21.73 -15.76 0.81
C PHE A 114 -22.39 -14.63 0.01
N SER A 115 -22.81 -13.59 0.71
CA SER A 115 -23.26 -12.34 0.09
C SER A 115 -22.71 -11.13 0.83
N ILE A 116 -22.27 -10.14 0.07
CA ILE A 116 -21.91 -8.82 0.59
C ILE A 116 -23.18 -7.96 0.59
N ASN A 117 -23.56 -7.45 1.75
CA ASN A 117 -24.81 -6.72 1.90
C ASN A 117 -24.70 -5.27 1.41
N ALA A 118 -25.82 -4.72 0.97
CA ALA A 118 -25.90 -3.34 0.49
C ALA A 118 -25.47 -2.34 1.58
N GLY A 119 -24.70 -1.33 1.18
CA GLY A 119 -24.08 -0.37 2.10
C GLY A 119 -22.67 -0.75 2.52
N SER A 120 -22.18 -1.93 2.12
CA SER A 120 -20.78 -2.32 2.31
C SER A 120 -19.86 -1.55 1.36
N THR A 121 -18.64 -1.32 1.81
CA THR A 121 -17.55 -0.67 1.11
C THR A 121 -16.26 -1.47 1.33
N TYR A 122 -15.46 -1.63 0.27
CA TYR A 122 -14.22 -2.40 0.32
C TYR A 122 -13.08 -1.54 -0.21
N PRO A 123 -11.95 -1.41 0.50
CA PRO A 123 -10.82 -0.65 0.02
C PRO A 123 -10.16 -1.37 -1.16
N THR A 124 -9.84 -0.62 -2.19
CA THR A 124 -8.98 -1.02 -3.30
C THR A 124 -7.94 0.07 -3.52
N THR A 125 -6.90 -0.26 -4.28
CA THR A 125 -5.89 0.70 -4.70
C THR A 125 -6.07 1.02 -6.17
N ASP A 126 -6.03 2.31 -6.50
CA ASP A 126 -5.97 2.80 -7.86
C ASP A 126 -4.60 3.44 -8.08
N ALA A 127 -4.00 3.19 -9.24
CA ALA A 127 -2.76 3.85 -9.65
C ALA A 127 -3.07 4.91 -10.72
N GLU A 128 -2.92 6.19 -10.37
CA GLU A 128 -3.05 7.30 -11.31
C GLU A 128 -1.74 8.09 -11.33
N ASN A 129 -1.20 8.31 -12.53
CA ASN A 129 0.07 9.04 -12.73
C ASN A 129 1.23 8.49 -11.85
N CYS A 130 1.35 7.17 -11.78
CA CYS A 130 2.37 6.46 -11.01
C CYS A 130 2.39 6.81 -9.51
N SER A 131 1.24 7.19 -8.96
CA SER A 131 0.99 7.22 -7.53
C SER A 131 -0.15 6.27 -7.20
N THR A 132 0.02 5.51 -6.13
CA THR A 132 -1.01 4.62 -5.61
C THR A 132 -1.89 5.38 -4.62
N TYR A 133 -3.20 5.36 -4.84
CA TYR A 133 -4.18 5.98 -3.96
C TYR A 133 -5.19 4.95 -3.50
N VAL A 134 -5.70 5.12 -2.28
CA VAL A 134 -6.80 4.29 -1.79
C VAL A 134 -8.11 4.83 -2.34
N SER A 135 -8.91 3.95 -2.91
CA SER A 135 -10.32 4.19 -3.19
C SER A 135 -11.17 3.17 -2.46
N VAL A 136 -12.35 3.58 -1.99
CA VAL A 136 -13.20 2.71 -1.16
C VAL A 136 -14.61 2.67 -1.76
N PRO A 137 -14.79 1.98 -2.89
CA PRO A 137 -16.08 1.87 -3.55
C PRO A 137 -17.11 1.11 -2.70
N ALA A 138 -18.38 1.41 -2.95
CA ALA A 138 -19.46 0.56 -2.47
C ALA A 138 -19.43 -0.79 -3.21
N VAL A 139 -19.58 -1.87 -2.47
CA VAL A 139 -19.54 -3.23 -2.99
C VAL A 139 -20.80 -4.00 -2.60
N GLN A 140 -21.24 -4.85 -3.52
CA GLN A 140 -22.34 -5.77 -3.29
C GLN A 140 -22.19 -6.93 -4.28
N GLU A 141 -22.14 -8.15 -3.76
CA GLU A 141 -22.06 -9.35 -4.59
C GLU A 141 -22.60 -10.59 -3.88
N SER A 142 -22.66 -11.68 -4.61
CA SER A 142 -22.79 -13.03 -4.06
C SER A 142 -21.67 -13.89 -4.63
N GLY A 143 -21.10 -14.74 -3.80
CA GLY A 143 -19.96 -15.56 -4.14
C GLY A 143 -20.00 -16.92 -3.46
N ASP A 144 -19.00 -17.73 -3.78
CA ASP A 144 -18.89 -19.11 -3.27
C ASP A 144 -17.63 -19.24 -2.42
N TRP A 145 -17.76 -19.97 -1.30
CA TRP A 145 -16.67 -20.34 -0.43
C TRP A 145 -16.61 -21.85 -0.23
N THR A 146 -15.43 -22.34 0.10
CA THR A 146 -15.16 -23.75 0.40
C THR A 146 -14.39 -23.87 1.71
N GLY A 147 -14.55 -25.00 2.38
CA GLY A 147 -13.87 -25.29 3.64
C GLY A 147 -13.38 -26.73 3.68
N THR A 148 -12.37 -26.98 4.51
CA THR A 148 -11.86 -28.33 4.81
C THR A 148 -12.20 -28.72 6.25
N THR A 149 -11.82 -29.93 6.65
CA THR A 149 -11.89 -30.32 8.05
C THR A 149 -10.89 -29.54 8.89
N GLY A 150 -11.34 -29.09 10.05
CA GLY A 150 -10.56 -28.35 11.03
C GLY A 150 -10.38 -29.06 12.36
N PHE A 151 -10.02 -28.27 13.38
CA PHE A 151 -9.84 -28.74 14.75
C PHE A 151 -10.41 -27.73 15.76
N THR A 152 -10.90 -28.26 16.89
CA THR A 152 -11.25 -27.46 18.06
C THR A 152 -9.99 -27.11 18.84
N HIS A 153 -9.85 -25.87 19.27
CA HIS A 153 -8.70 -25.44 20.06
C HIS A 153 -8.71 -26.11 21.45
N PRO A 154 -7.59 -26.69 21.90
CA PRO A 154 -7.53 -27.43 23.16
C PRO A 154 -7.65 -26.52 24.40
N ASP A 155 -7.28 -25.26 24.26
CA ASP A 155 -7.33 -24.19 25.27
C ASP A 155 -8.60 -23.34 25.20
N ASN A 156 -9.31 -23.37 24.06
CA ASN A 156 -10.62 -22.75 23.89
C ASN A 156 -11.60 -23.70 23.19
N PRO A 157 -12.44 -24.45 23.92
CA PRO A 157 -13.39 -25.40 23.32
C PRO A 157 -14.46 -24.72 22.47
N ASN A 158 -14.63 -23.40 22.59
CA ASN A 158 -15.57 -22.61 21.80
C ASN A 158 -14.95 -22.08 20.50
N ALA A 159 -13.67 -22.35 20.22
CA ALA A 159 -13.03 -21.94 18.98
C ALA A 159 -12.75 -23.14 18.08
N TYR A 160 -13.05 -22.99 16.79
CA TYR A 160 -12.78 -24.00 15.76
C TYR A 160 -12.06 -23.38 14.58
N SER A 161 -10.91 -23.93 14.20
CA SER A 161 -10.17 -23.48 13.02
C SER A 161 -10.23 -24.51 11.90
N MET A 162 -10.49 -24.06 10.68
CA MET A 162 -10.47 -24.87 9.47
C MET A 162 -9.84 -24.13 8.29
N GLY A 163 -9.38 -24.88 7.29
CA GLY A 163 -8.99 -24.26 6.03
C GLY A 163 -10.23 -23.68 5.35
N TRP A 164 -10.07 -22.51 4.75
CA TRP A 164 -11.16 -21.75 4.16
C TRP A 164 -10.72 -21.05 2.88
N GLY A 165 -11.58 -21.02 1.87
CA GLY A 165 -11.24 -20.49 0.56
C GLY A 165 -12.42 -19.81 -0.13
N ILE A 166 -12.14 -18.78 -0.93
CA ILE A 166 -13.12 -18.15 -1.82
C ILE A 166 -12.87 -18.67 -3.24
N THR A 167 -13.89 -19.30 -3.83
CA THR A 167 -13.80 -19.90 -5.18
C THR A 167 -14.49 -19.07 -6.24
N LEU A 168 -15.38 -18.15 -5.86
CA LEU A 168 -16.04 -17.22 -6.75
C LEU A 168 -16.26 -15.90 -6.04
N SER A 169 -15.60 -14.85 -6.51
CA SER A 169 -15.79 -13.47 -6.07
C SER A 169 -15.28 -12.52 -7.13
N SER A 170 -15.92 -11.35 -7.21
CA SER A 170 -15.46 -10.20 -7.99
C SER A 170 -14.89 -9.07 -7.12
N VAL A 171 -15.01 -9.18 -5.80
CA VAL A 171 -14.54 -8.21 -4.81
C VAL A 171 -13.29 -8.69 -4.07
N PHE A 172 -13.29 -9.95 -3.64
CA PHE A 172 -12.20 -10.58 -2.91
C PHE A 172 -11.32 -11.42 -3.83
N ALA A 173 -10.06 -11.59 -3.42
CA ALA A 173 -9.17 -12.55 -4.04
C ALA A 173 -9.70 -13.97 -3.89
N GLN A 174 -9.42 -14.80 -4.89
CA GLN A 174 -9.68 -16.22 -4.84
C GLN A 174 -8.51 -16.94 -4.17
N PHE A 175 -8.82 -17.89 -3.31
CA PHE A 175 -7.82 -18.69 -2.59
C PHE A 175 -8.43 -20.00 -2.13
N ASN A 176 -7.58 -21.00 -1.91
CA ASN A 176 -8.03 -22.36 -1.62
C ASN A 176 -8.09 -22.64 -0.12
N ALA A 177 -8.95 -23.58 0.27
CA ALA A 177 -8.99 -24.11 1.62
C ALA A 177 -7.95 -25.25 1.79
N PRO A 178 -6.87 -25.06 2.58
CA PRO A 178 -5.88 -26.10 2.84
C PRO A 178 -6.38 -27.13 3.85
N ASP A 179 -5.74 -28.31 3.93
CA ASP A 179 -5.92 -29.23 5.04
C ASP A 179 -5.04 -28.80 6.22
N LEU A 180 -5.64 -28.22 7.26
CA LEU A 180 -4.92 -27.76 8.46
C LEU A 180 -4.57 -28.89 9.45
N VAL A 181 -5.19 -30.06 9.32
CA VAL A 181 -5.01 -31.17 10.27
C VAL A 181 -3.92 -32.12 9.78
N GLY A 182 -3.97 -32.49 8.49
CA GLY A 182 -3.03 -33.40 7.85
C GLY A 182 -1.95 -32.73 7.01
N GLY A 183 -2.15 -31.46 6.62
CA GLY A 183 -1.21 -30.69 5.81
C GLY A 183 -0.19 -29.92 6.63
N VAL A 184 0.93 -29.60 6.00
CA VAL A 184 2.05 -28.86 6.58
C VAL A 184 2.26 -27.56 5.79
N HIS A 185 2.21 -26.41 6.46
CA HIS A 185 2.53 -25.10 5.87
C HIS A 185 3.95 -25.08 5.29
N GLY A 186 4.13 -24.42 4.14
CA GLY A 186 5.39 -24.37 3.38
C GLY A 186 5.71 -25.67 2.62
N VAL A 187 4.90 -26.73 2.76
CA VAL A 187 5.06 -28.00 2.03
C VAL A 187 3.84 -28.31 1.19
N ASN A 188 2.65 -28.24 1.80
CA ASN A 188 1.37 -28.55 1.14
C ASN A 188 0.63 -27.30 0.67
N TYR A 189 0.82 -26.18 1.36
CA TYR A 189 0.20 -24.88 1.10
C TYR A 189 1.13 -23.76 1.59
N GLY A 190 0.95 -22.54 1.08
CA GLY A 190 1.84 -21.39 1.33
C GLY A 190 2.83 -21.13 0.19
N VAL A 191 3.66 -20.10 0.35
CA VAL A 191 4.61 -19.63 -0.68
C VAL A 191 5.48 -20.76 -1.22
N GLY A 192 5.61 -20.85 -2.55
CA GLY A 192 6.44 -21.86 -3.23
C GLY A 192 5.80 -23.25 -3.36
N THR A 193 4.55 -23.43 -2.92
CA THR A 193 3.82 -24.70 -3.04
C THR A 193 2.86 -24.69 -4.22
N THR A 194 2.11 -25.79 -4.46
CA THR A 194 1.05 -25.80 -5.48
C THR A 194 -0.21 -25.04 -5.05
N MET A 195 -0.28 -24.61 -3.79
CA MET A 195 -1.39 -23.86 -3.20
C MET A 195 -0.83 -22.63 -2.49
N GLU A 196 -0.25 -21.72 -3.28
CA GLU A 196 0.31 -20.46 -2.78
C GLU A 196 -0.79 -19.52 -2.29
N ASN A 197 -1.95 -19.52 -2.98
CA ASN A 197 -3.13 -18.79 -2.55
C ASN A 197 -3.99 -19.68 -1.64
N TRP A 198 -4.02 -19.35 -0.35
CA TRP A 198 -4.72 -20.14 0.66
C TRP A 198 -5.32 -19.27 1.76
N GLY A 199 -6.30 -19.82 2.49
CA GLY A 199 -6.87 -19.15 3.64
C GLY A 199 -7.30 -20.10 4.75
N MET A 200 -7.60 -19.53 5.90
CA MET A 200 -8.17 -20.23 7.04
C MET A 200 -9.15 -19.33 7.76
N ILE A 201 -10.03 -19.97 8.51
CA ILE A 201 -10.99 -19.31 9.36
C ILE A 201 -10.97 -19.93 10.74
N THR A 202 -11.00 -19.09 11.76
CA THR A 202 -11.30 -19.45 13.13
C THR A 202 -12.69 -18.90 13.46
N ILE A 203 -13.58 -19.79 13.87
CA ILE A 203 -14.95 -19.46 14.25
C ILE A 203 -15.01 -19.54 15.78
N ASP A 204 -15.35 -18.43 16.41
CA ASP A 204 -15.71 -18.39 17.82
C ASP A 204 -17.20 -18.67 17.97
N TYR A 205 -17.55 -19.54 18.90
CA TYR A 205 -18.92 -19.92 19.21
C TYR A 205 -19.34 -19.41 20.58
N THR A 206 -20.64 -19.26 20.74
CA THR A 206 -21.25 -18.92 22.04
C THR A 206 -21.08 -20.04 23.09
N ASP A 207 -20.94 -21.29 22.64
CA ASP A 207 -20.71 -22.47 23.48
C ASP A 207 -19.95 -23.59 22.72
N ASP A 208 -19.67 -24.68 23.41
CA ASP A 208 -18.93 -25.84 22.91
C ASP A 208 -19.76 -26.77 22.00
N THR A 209 -21.03 -26.43 21.72
CA THR A 209 -21.88 -27.17 20.78
C THR A 209 -21.63 -26.76 19.33
N HIS A 210 -20.93 -25.65 19.11
CA HIS A 210 -20.59 -25.08 17.80
C HIS A 210 -21.80 -24.80 16.90
N ALA A 211 -22.96 -24.50 17.51
CA ALA A 211 -24.20 -24.24 16.80
C ALA A 211 -24.38 -22.76 16.40
N THR A 212 -23.82 -21.82 17.17
CA THR A 212 -24.05 -20.39 16.98
C THR A 212 -22.75 -19.61 16.97
N PRO A 213 -22.29 -19.15 15.79
CA PRO A 213 -21.15 -18.26 15.65
C PRO A 213 -21.34 -16.95 16.41
N ALA A 214 -20.34 -16.60 17.21
CA ALA A 214 -20.22 -15.32 17.91
C ALA A 214 -19.32 -14.35 17.14
N GLY A 215 -18.26 -14.86 16.51
CA GLY A 215 -17.31 -14.06 15.74
C GLY A 215 -16.43 -14.92 14.84
N LEU A 216 -15.74 -14.26 13.92
CA LEU A 216 -14.82 -14.90 12.97
C LEU A 216 -13.49 -14.17 12.99
N GLU A 217 -12.41 -14.94 12.89
CA GLU A 217 -11.10 -14.47 12.48
C GLU A 217 -10.75 -15.16 11.16
N ILE A 218 -10.56 -14.39 10.10
CA ILE A 218 -10.28 -14.92 8.76
C ILE A 218 -8.91 -14.44 8.33
N TYR A 219 -8.04 -15.40 8.01
CA TYR A 219 -6.76 -15.16 7.39
C TYR A 219 -6.75 -15.66 5.96
N TRP A 220 -6.16 -14.89 5.04
CA TRP A 220 -5.76 -15.43 3.75
C TRP A 220 -4.49 -14.78 3.22
N GLU A 221 -3.83 -15.52 2.35
CA GLU A 221 -2.71 -15.08 1.54
C GLU A 221 -3.07 -15.24 0.06
N ALA A 222 -2.88 -14.18 -0.71
CA ALA A 222 -3.05 -14.22 -2.16
C ALA A 222 -1.92 -13.46 -2.86
N HIS A 223 -1.44 -14.04 -3.95
CA HIS A 223 -0.42 -13.50 -4.84
C HIS A 223 -1.09 -13.15 -6.16
N ASP A 224 -0.64 -12.10 -6.84
CA ASP A 224 -1.16 -11.78 -8.18
C ASP A 224 -1.03 -12.97 -9.13
N GLY A 225 -2.07 -13.16 -9.94
CA GLY A 225 -2.12 -14.24 -10.90
C GLY A 225 -3.53 -14.73 -11.17
N VAL A 226 -3.64 -15.52 -12.25
CA VAL A 226 -4.92 -16.10 -12.69
C VAL A 226 -5.58 -16.94 -11.59
N GLY A 227 -4.78 -17.58 -10.73
CA GLY A 227 -5.29 -18.41 -9.63
C GLY A 227 -5.96 -17.62 -8.51
N SER A 228 -5.53 -16.39 -8.25
CA SER A 228 -6.16 -15.49 -7.28
C SER A 228 -7.19 -14.55 -7.92
N GLY A 229 -7.12 -14.38 -9.23
CA GLY A 229 -7.92 -13.38 -9.96
C GLY A 229 -7.44 -11.95 -9.71
N LEU A 230 -6.26 -11.76 -9.10
CA LEU A 230 -5.66 -10.46 -8.83
C LEU A 230 -4.56 -10.12 -9.82
N GLY A 231 -4.41 -8.82 -10.10
CA GLY A 231 -3.26 -8.28 -10.84
C GLY A 231 -3.07 -8.85 -12.25
N VAL A 232 -4.12 -9.40 -12.87
CA VAL A 232 -4.08 -9.96 -14.23
C VAL A 232 -5.09 -9.32 -15.17
N ASP A 233 -4.70 -9.19 -16.43
CA ASP A 233 -5.55 -8.71 -17.51
C ASP A 233 -6.49 -9.80 -18.05
N ALA A 234 -7.31 -9.43 -19.04
CA ALA A 234 -8.25 -10.36 -19.70
C ALA A 234 -7.57 -11.52 -20.45
N THR A 235 -6.26 -11.46 -20.70
CA THR A 235 -5.46 -12.52 -21.32
C THR A 235 -4.73 -13.39 -20.29
N GLY A 236 -4.80 -13.02 -19.00
CA GLY A 236 -4.12 -13.69 -17.90
C GLY A 236 -2.66 -13.24 -17.70
N ALA A 237 -2.23 -12.15 -18.33
CA ALA A 237 -0.93 -11.55 -18.11
C ALA A 237 -0.97 -10.60 -16.92
N LEU A 238 0.12 -10.50 -16.15
CA LEU A 238 0.20 -9.58 -15.02
C LEU A 238 0.12 -8.12 -15.48
N ASN A 239 -0.73 -7.31 -14.85
CA ASN A 239 -0.98 -5.93 -15.26
C ASN A 239 -0.96 -4.91 -14.10
N GLY A 240 -0.46 -5.31 -12.93
CA GLY A 240 -0.25 -4.43 -11.77
C GLY A 240 1.09 -3.69 -11.82
N PHE A 241 1.08 -2.43 -11.42
CA PHE A 241 2.28 -1.67 -11.10
C PHE A 241 2.03 -0.87 -9.84
N THR A 242 3.06 -0.72 -9.02
CA THR A 242 3.03 0.11 -7.83
C THR A 242 3.57 1.48 -8.19
N GLY A 243 2.78 2.50 -7.87
CA GLY A 243 3.23 3.88 -7.95
C GLY A 243 4.13 4.18 -6.75
N VAL A 244 5.39 4.47 -7.01
CA VAL A 244 6.36 4.76 -5.95
C VAL A 244 6.68 6.26 -5.94
N PRO A 245 6.05 7.05 -5.04
CA PRO A 245 6.53 8.39 -4.67
C PRO A 245 7.58 8.33 -3.55
N VAL A 246 7.79 7.14 -2.99
CA VAL A 246 8.56 6.94 -1.75
C VAL A 246 10.04 6.76 -2.07
N ALA A 247 10.85 7.64 -1.49
CA ALA A 247 12.29 7.51 -1.41
C ALA A 247 12.66 6.27 -0.56
N PRO A 248 13.32 5.23 -1.10
CA PRO A 248 13.75 4.09 -0.29
C PRO A 248 14.82 4.57 0.70
N GLY A 249 14.54 4.43 2.00
CA GLY A 249 15.50 4.76 3.05
C GLY A 249 16.21 3.55 3.63
N ASP A 250 17.47 3.75 4.06
CA ASP A 250 18.35 2.71 4.60
C ASP A 250 18.34 2.70 6.14
N THR A 251 17.74 1.66 6.74
CA THR A 251 17.69 1.45 8.20
C THR A 251 19.00 1.04 8.85
N VAL A 252 19.95 0.51 8.08
CA VAL A 252 21.25 0.01 8.58
C VAL A 252 22.27 1.13 8.63
N THR A 253 22.27 2.01 7.63
CA THR A 253 23.15 3.19 7.63
C THR A 253 22.68 4.21 8.66
N ILE A 254 21.38 4.39 8.89
CA ILE A 254 20.86 5.33 9.90
C ILE A 254 21.44 5.06 11.30
N LEU A 255 21.45 3.80 11.76
CA LEU A 255 21.99 3.45 13.09
C LEU A 255 23.51 3.59 13.18
N ASN A 256 24.23 3.30 12.09
CA ASN A 256 25.69 3.45 12.04
C ASN A 256 26.12 4.92 11.90
N THR A 257 25.36 5.72 11.16
CA THR A 257 25.54 7.17 11.01
C THR A 257 25.17 7.87 12.31
N ASP A 258 24.08 7.50 12.99
CA ASP A 258 23.75 8.01 14.33
C ASP A 258 24.89 7.71 15.34
N ALA A 259 25.40 6.47 15.35
CA ALA A 259 26.52 6.08 16.19
C ALA A 259 27.84 6.80 15.83
N TYR A 260 28.09 7.06 14.54
CA TYR A 260 29.27 7.78 14.06
C TYR A 260 29.19 9.28 14.38
N LEU A 261 28.04 9.91 14.18
CA LEU A 261 27.79 11.33 14.46
C LEU A 261 27.76 11.63 15.97
N ALA A 262 27.22 10.72 16.77
CA ALA A 262 27.31 10.80 18.24
C ALA A 262 28.75 10.72 18.77
N TYR A 263 29.67 10.13 17.99
CA TYR A 263 31.07 9.95 18.39
C TYR A 263 32.02 11.02 17.82
N TYR A 264 31.79 11.50 16.59
CA TYR A 264 32.73 12.38 15.87
C TYR A 264 32.26 13.83 15.72
N ASP A 265 30.96 14.12 15.58
CA ASP A 265 30.47 15.51 15.46
C ASP A 265 29.00 15.67 15.88
N THR A 266 28.80 16.13 17.11
CA THR A 266 27.46 16.43 17.67
C THR A 266 26.80 17.70 17.10
N THR A 267 27.52 18.50 16.31
CA THR A 267 27.02 19.79 15.78
C THR A 267 26.34 19.66 14.42
N MET A 268 26.66 18.62 13.66
CA MET A 268 26.04 18.32 12.37
C MET A 268 24.50 18.13 12.47
N TRP A 269 23.99 17.74 13.65
CA TRP A 269 22.56 17.68 13.92
C TRP A 269 21.88 19.06 13.83
N ASN A 270 22.53 20.14 14.29
CA ASN A 270 21.99 21.50 14.17
C ASN A 270 22.06 22.00 12.73
N ASP A 271 23.08 21.59 11.97
CA ASP A 271 23.29 21.97 10.57
C ASP A 271 22.31 21.25 9.62
N LEU A 272 21.78 20.09 10.03
CA LEU A 272 20.64 19.42 9.40
C LEU A 272 19.27 19.97 9.86
N GLY A 273 19.25 21.03 10.68
CA GLY A 273 18.04 21.73 11.12
C GLY A 273 17.33 21.12 12.33
N TRP A 274 17.96 20.20 13.08
CA TRP A 274 17.35 19.62 14.29
C TRP A 274 17.45 20.60 15.47
N THR A 275 16.30 21.01 16.02
CA THR A 275 16.22 21.97 17.15
C THR A 275 16.09 21.33 18.53
N GLY A 276 16.26 20.01 18.63
CA GLY A 276 16.32 19.29 19.91
C GLY A 276 15.02 18.65 20.41
N ASP A 277 14.09 18.29 19.52
CA ASP A 277 12.87 17.56 19.88
C ASP A 277 13.09 16.05 19.70
N ASP A 278 12.56 15.23 20.61
CA ASP A 278 12.86 13.78 20.76
C ASP A 278 12.36 12.87 19.61
N ASN A 279 11.76 13.40 18.54
CA ASN A 279 11.28 12.60 17.39
C ASN A 279 11.61 13.30 16.07
N PHE A 280 12.85 13.16 15.61
CA PHE A 280 13.27 13.58 14.28
C PHE A 280 13.79 12.37 13.49
N THR A 281 13.08 12.02 12.43
CA THR A 281 13.49 10.98 11.46
C THR A 281 13.77 11.67 10.13
N VAL A 282 15.03 11.70 9.71
CA VAL A 282 15.40 12.11 8.35
C VAL A 282 15.48 10.85 7.50
N PRO A 283 14.59 10.67 6.53
CA PRO A 283 14.80 9.65 5.52
C PRO A 283 16.01 9.98 4.66
N MET A 284 17.05 9.14 4.79
CA MET A 284 18.25 9.21 3.97
C MET A 284 18.04 8.36 2.72
N LEU A 285 18.24 8.96 1.54
CA LEU A 285 18.19 8.27 0.26
C LEU A 285 19.50 7.51 0.02
N GLY A 286 19.41 6.19 -0.14
CA GLY A 286 20.54 5.37 -0.58
C GLY A 286 20.71 4.09 0.24
N GLY A 287 20.36 2.97 -0.38
CA GLY A 287 20.60 1.61 0.09
C GLY A 287 20.19 0.62 -1.00
N LYS A 288 20.78 -0.58 -1.03
CA LYS A 288 20.11 -1.69 -1.73
C LYS A 288 18.79 -1.89 -0.97
N GLY A 289 17.66 -1.97 -1.67
CA GLY A 289 16.44 -2.46 -1.02
C GLY A 289 16.79 -3.73 -0.23
N GLN A 290 16.22 -3.88 0.96
CA GLN A 290 16.64 -4.94 1.88
C GLN A 290 16.37 -6.31 1.23
N THR A 291 17.43 -7.01 0.80
CA THR A 291 17.34 -8.44 0.54
C THR A 291 17.27 -9.14 1.89
N ILE A 292 16.29 -10.01 2.10
CA ILE A 292 16.21 -10.85 3.30
C ILE A 292 17.55 -11.60 3.45
N ASP A 293 18.33 -11.28 4.48
CA ASP A 293 19.54 -11.99 4.86
C ASP A 293 19.24 -12.86 6.10
N PRO A 294 19.10 -14.19 5.94
CA PRO A 294 18.80 -15.09 7.06
C PRO A 294 19.85 -15.05 8.19
N SER A 295 21.06 -14.54 7.91
CA SER A 295 22.13 -14.41 8.89
C SER A 295 22.11 -13.07 9.65
N ASN A 296 21.27 -12.12 9.25
CA ASN A 296 21.10 -10.81 9.88
C ASN A 296 19.63 -10.55 10.28
N PRO A 297 19.26 -10.69 11.58
CA PRO A 297 17.88 -10.55 12.04
C PRO A 297 17.32 -9.12 11.94
N ASP A 298 18.13 -8.12 11.63
CA ASP A 298 17.66 -6.74 11.43
C ASP A 298 17.12 -6.53 9.99
N THR A 299 17.29 -7.50 9.10
CA THR A 299 16.84 -7.44 7.69
C THR A 299 15.51 -8.14 7.46
N TYR A 300 14.99 -8.85 8.48
CA TYR A 300 13.73 -9.58 8.37
C TYR A 300 12.94 -9.63 9.68
N GLU A 301 11.62 -9.58 9.56
CA GLU A 301 10.68 -9.93 10.63
C GLU A 301 10.14 -11.35 10.38
N ILE A 302 9.66 -12.00 11.42
CA ILE A 302 9.00 -13.30 11.29
C ILE A 302 7.50 -13.07 11.37
N ASN A 303 6.79 -13.44 10.31
CA ASN A 303 5.34 -13.46 10.35
C ASN A 303 4.90 -14.41 11.48
N PRO A 304 4.20 -13.92 12.51
CA PRO A 304 3.89 -14.71 13.69
C PRO A 304 2.90 -15.85 13.41
N MET A 305 2.22 -15.82 12.26
CA MET A 305 1.19 -16.77 11.87
C MET A 305 1.70 -17.84 10.90
N THR A 306 2.51 -17.44 9.91
CA THR A 306 3.04 -18.39 8.90
C THR A 306 4.46 -18.89 9.23
N GLY A 307 5.20 -18.11 10.02
CA GLY A 307 6.62 -18.34 10.28
C GLY A 307 7.54 -17.91 9.15
N ASP A 308 7.01 -17.28 8.09
CA ASP A 308 7.79 -16.80 6.97
C ASP A 308 8.64 -15.59 7.37
N THR A 309 9.80 -15.46 6.72
CA THR A 309 10.62 -14.25 6.82
C THR A 309 10.06 -13.16 5.92
N LEU A 310 9.73 -12.02 6.51
CA LEU A 310 9.31 -10.80 5.84
C LEU A 310 10.46 -9.80 5.84
N PRO A 311 10.64 -8.98 4.80
CA PRO A 311 11.65 -7.93 4.83
C PRO A 311 11.34 -6.92 5.95
N ALA A 312 12.33 -6.61 6.80
CA ALA A 312 12.22 -5.61 7.87
C ALA A 312 12.78 -4.26 7.44
N GLY A 313 12.33 -3.19 8.11
CA GLY A 313 13.04 -1.90 8.07
C GLY A 313 13.02 -1.16 6.74
N ILE A 314 11.90 -1.20 6.00
CA ILE A 314 11.70 -0.35 4.82
C ILE A 314 11.20 1.00 5.30
N VAL A 315 12.01 2.05 5.12
CA VAL A 315 11.64 3.41 5.49
C VAL A 315 10.63 3.98 4.49
N GLU A 316 9.48 4.43 4.98
CA GLU A 316 8.51 5.22 4.21
C GLU A 316 8.92 6.70 4.22
N ALA A 317 9.46 7.20 3.12
CA ALA A 317 9.85 8.59 2.98
C ALA A 317 9.16 9.29 1.80
N ASN A 318 8.21 10.19 2.10
CA ASN A 318 7.60 11.07 1.09
C ASN A 318 8.48 12.30 0.75
N HIS A 319 9.61 12.46 1.43
CA HIS A 319 10.64 13.48 1.19
C HIS A 319 11.99 12.86 1.54
N GLY A 320 13.09 13.14 0.85
CA GLY A 320 14.40 12.58 1.15
C GLY A 320 15.52 13.60 0.99
N TYR A 321 16.59 13.45 1.77
CA TYR A 321 17.81 14.27 1.64
C TYR A 321 18.94 13.39 1.07
N LEU A 322 19.69 13.89 0.10
CA LEU A 322 20.88 13.23 -0.43
C LEU A 322 22.09 13.65 0.42
N PHE A 323 22.75 12.69 1.09
CA PHE A 323 23.93 12.90 1.95
C PHE A 323 25.04 11.86 1.62
N ASP A 324 26.32 12.25 1.53
CA ASP A 324 27.50 11.39 1.36
C ASP A 324 28.18 11.31 2.72
N PRO A 325 28.21 10.15 3.39
CA PRO A 325 28.56 10.13 4.81
C PRO A 325 30.04 9.93 5.14
N ALA A 326 30.93 9.45 4.26
CA ALA A 326 32.38 9.39 4.52
C ALA A 326 33.15 8.66 3.39
N GLY A 327 34.01 9.42 2.72
CA GLY A 327 35.16 8.90 2.01
C GLY A 327 36.26 8.31 2.92
N GLY A 328 37.34 7.83 2.31
CA GLY A 328 38.54 7.25 2.92
C GLY A 328 39.50 8.27 3.52
N ASP A 329 39.32 9.56 3.25
CA ASP A 329 39.96 10.66 3.99
C ASP A 329 39.13 11.19 5.17
N GLY A 330 37.89 10.71 5.33
CA GLY A 330 36.99 11.11 6.41
C GLY A 330 36.28 12.45 6.18
N VAL A 331 36.10 12.90 4.94
CA VAL A 331 35.36 14.12 4.59
C VAL A 331 34.18 13.81 3.63
N PRO A 332 32.94 14.26 3.93
CA PRO A 332 31.73 13.93 3.16
C PRO A 332 31.59 14.73 1.85
N PHE A 333 31.06 14.07 0.81
CA PHE A 333 30.91 14.56 -0.56
C PHE A 333 32.26 15.01 -1.09
N ASN A 334 33.27 14.12 -1.20
CA ASN A 334 34.65 14.55 -1.45
C ASN A 334 35.59 14.05 -2.55
N GLY A 335 35.18 13.09 -3.37
CA GLY A 335 35.81 12.89 -4.69
C GLY A 335 37.27 12.47 -4.66
N ASP A 336 37.74 12.18 -3.46
CA ASP A 336 38.84 11.30 -3.14
C ASP A 336 38.39 9.83 -3.14
N GLU A 337 37.09 9.54 -2.99
CA GLU A 337 36.39 8.34 -3.48
C GLU A 337 35.59 8.70 -4.73
N ALA A 338 34.88 7.77 -5.38
CA ALA A 338 34.10 8.13 -6.56
C ALA A 338 32.95 9.10 -6.18
N LEU A 339 33.28 10.41 -6.15
CA LEU A 339 32.50 11.67 -6.15
C LEU A 339 32.78 12.66 -5.00
N ALA A 340 33.20 13.90 -5.39
CA ALA A 340 33.10 15.25 -4.75
C ALA A 340 34.35 16.14 -4.28
N PRO A 341 34.22 17.28 -3.53
CA PRO A 341 33.65 18.55 -3.99
C PRO A 341 34.73 19.68 -4.14
N THR A 342 34.30 20.93 -4.25
CA THR A 342 34.74 22.00 -3.32
C THR A 342 33.66 23.07 -3.39
N ALA A 343 32.82 23.18 -2.36
CA ALA A 343 31.87 24.27 -2.04
C ALA A 343 31.17 24.94 -3.26
N TYR A 344 29.88 24.79 -3.51
CA TYR A 344 28.69 24.85 -2.65
C TYR A 344 27.61 23.96 -3.29
N PHE A 345 26.47 23.80 -2.62
CA PHE A 345 25.17 23.25 -3.07
C PHE A 345 24.97 23.14 -4.59
N PHE A 346 24.17 22.16 -5.06
CA PHE A 346 23.72 22.02 -6.46
C PHE A 346 22.98 23.27 -7.00
N THR A 347 23.65 24.42 -7.18
CA THR A 347 22.98 25.66 -7.58
C THR A 347 22.35 25.51 -8.96
N TYR A 348 21.29 26.27 -9.24
CA TYR A 348 20.64 26.36 -10.55
C TYR A 348 21.66 26.45 -11.69
N ASN A 349 22.64 27.31 -11.51
CA ASN A 349 23.69 27.61 -12.47
C ASN A 349 24.63 26.42 -12.71
N PHE A 350 24.88 25.58 -11.69
CA PHE A 350 25.65 24.35 -11.87
C PHE A 350 24.90 23.33 -12.73
N LEU A 351 23.59 23.18 -12.50
CA LEU A 351 22.76 22.26 -13.27
C LEU A 351 22.58 22.73 -14.73
N GLU A 352 22.35 24.03 -14.94
CA GLU A 352 22.29 24.66 -16.27
C GLU A 352 23.64 24.54 -17.01
N ALA A 353 24.75 24.84 -16.34
CA ALA A 353 26.08 24.65 -16.91
C ALA A 353 26.35 23.18 -17.27
N SER A 354 25.89 22.23 -16.45
CA SER A 354 26.08 20.81 -16.69
C SER A 354 25.31 20.32 -17.93
N MET A 355 24.10 20.83 -18.13
CA MET A 355 23.30 20.53 -19.32
C MET A 355 23.95 21.11 -20.59
N ILE A 356 24.21 22.42 -20.61
CA ILE A 356 24.78 23.11 -21.78
C ILE A 356 26.13 22.48 -22.16
N PHE A 357 26.99 22.21 -21.17
CA PHE A 357 28.29 21.59 -21.42
C PHE A 357 28.14 20.22 -22.06
N SER A 358 27.30 19.35 -21.48
CA SER A 358 27.13 17.97 -21.93
C SER A 358 26.51 17.89 -23.32
N GLU A 359 25.48 18.68 -23.60
CA GLU A 359 24.82 18.72 -24.91
C GLU A 359 25.77 19.23 -26.01
N VAL A 360 26.46 20.35 -25.77
CA VAL A 360 27.39 20.92 -26.74
C VAL A 360 28.57 19.99 -26.96
N PHE A 361 29.13 19.42 -25.90
CA PHE A 361 30.25 18.49 -26.00
C PHE A 361 29.88 17.23 -26.80
N ALA A 362 28.79 16.56 -26.43
CA ALA A 362 28.33 15.36 -27.12
C ALA A 362 27.93 15.66 -28.58
N GLY A 363 27.25 16.78 -28.83
CA GLY A 363 26.85 17.21 -30.16
C GLY A 363 28.04 17.50 -31.08
N MET A 364 29.10 18.13 -30.56
CA MET A 364 30.32 18.39 -31.32
C MET A 364 31.11 17.11 -31.63
N LEU A 365 31.22 16.20 -30.66
CA LEU A 365 31.83 14.89 -30.89
C LEU A 365 31.05 14.09 -31.95
N ALA A 366 29.71 14.10 -31.89
CA ALA A 366 28.85 13.46 -32.90
C ALA A 366 29.01 14.08 -34.29
N ALA A 367 29.35 15.36 -34.38
CA ALA A 367 29.68 16.06 -35.62
C ALA A 367 31.11 15.84 -36.13
N GLY A 368 31.92 15.05 -35.41
CA GLY A 368 33.30 14.71 -35.78
C GLY A 368 34.34 15.79 -35.43
N VAL A 369 34.01 16.70 -34.52
CA VAL A 369 34.94 17.69 -33.96
C VAL A 369 35.90 16.99 -32.98
N ASP A 370 37.17 17.42 -32.94
CA ASP A 370 38.14 16.85 -32.00
C ASP A 370 37.81 17.21 -30.54
N ALA A 371 38.22 16.35 -29.60
CA ALA A 371 37.83 16.48 -28.20
C ALA A 371 38.28 17.79 -27.54
N GLN A 372 39.47 18.31 -27.87
CA GLN A 372 39.95 19.57 -27.30
C GLN A 372 39.10 20.75 -27.77
N THR A 373 38.80 20.79 -29.06
CA THR A 373 37.92 21.81 -29.64
C THR A 373 36.50 21.67 -29.09
N ALA A 374 35.96 20.45 -28.97
CA ALA A 374 34.64 20.21 -28.41
C ALA A 374 34.53 20.66 -26.94
N LEU A 375 35.53 20.36 -26.09
CA LEU A 375 35.59 20.83 -24.70
C LEU A 375 35.64 22.34 -24.61
N SER A 376 36.42 22.98 -25.48
CA SER A 376 36.55 24.45 -25.49
C SER A 376 35.24 25.14 -25.86
N ASN A 377 34.50 24.59 -26.83
CA ASN A 377 33.20 25.13 -27.23
C ASN A 377 32.09 24.85 -26.21
N ALA A 378 32.14 23.70 -25.54
CA ALA A 378 31.21 23.37 -24.45
C ALA A 378 31.38 24.34 -23.27
N ALA A 379 32.63 24.60 -22.85
CA ALA A 379 32.93 25.58 -21.83
C ALA A 379 32.63 27.04 -22.27
N ASP A 380 32.90 27.41 -23.52
CA ASP A 380 32.51 28.73 -24.04
C ASP A 380 30.99 28.92 -23.99
N SER A 381 30.22 27.91 -24.41
CA SER A 381 28.75 27.96 -24.41
C SER A 381 28.16 28.15 -23.01
N VAL A 382 28.74 27.49 -22.00
CA VAL A 382 28.38 27.69 -20.60
C VAL A 382 28.77 29.10 -20.13
N ALA A 383 30.01 29.55 -20.40
CA ALA A 383 30.48 30.85 -19.94
C ALA A 383 29.73 32.03 -20.59
N PHE A 384 29.28 31.85 -21.84
CA PHE A 384 28.54 32.86 -22.61
C PHE A 384 27.21 33.27 -21.96
N VAL A 385 26.65 32.42 -21.10
CA VAL A 385 25.45 32.73 -20.31
C VAL A 385 25.71 33.89 -19.33
N TYR A 386 26.94 34.00 -18.80
CA TYR A 386 27.25 34.85 -17.65
C TYR A 386 28.19 36.03 -17.97
N VAL A 387 29.01 35.91 -19.02
CA VAL A 387 30.00 36.94 -19.39
C VAL A 387 29.95 37.26 -20.89
N ASP A 388 30.57 38.37 -21.30
CA ASP A 388 30.60 38.76 -22.70
C ASP A 388 31.36 37.75 -23.58
N ALA A 389 31.06 37.76 -24.88
CA ALA A 389 31.60 36.82 -25.86
C ALA A 389 33.13 36.73 -25.91
N THR A 390 33.84 37.81 -25.58
CA THR A 390 35.31 37.81 -25.57
C THR A 390 35.83 37.06 -24.34
N THR A 391 35.19 37.32 -23.21
CA THR A 391 35.52 36.67 -21.93
C THR A 391 35.11 35.19 -21.94
N SER A 392 33.93 34.85 -22.46
CA SER A 392 33.46 33.45 -22.57
C SER A 392 34.38 32.60 -23.44
N ALA A 393 34.79 33.10 -24.60
CA ALA A 393 35.69 32.38 -25.50
C ALA A 393 37.08 32.17 -24.87
N THR A 394 37.53 33.13 -24.05
CA THR A 394 38.77 33.02 -23.28
C THR A 394 38.65 31.92 -22.22
N ILE A 395 37.54 31.89 -21.48
CA ILE A 395 37.25 30.85 -20.48
C ILE A 395 37.17 29.47 -21.15
N GLY A 396 36.45 29.39 -22.27
CA GLY A 396 36.29 28.17 -23.04
C GLY A 396 37.63 27.57 -23.45
N GLY A 397 38.53 28.39 -24.00
CA GLY A 397 39.88 27.94 -24.37
C GLY A 397 40.72 27.47 -23.18
N LEU A 398 40.63 28.14 -22.02
CA LEU A 398 41.37 27.77 -20.81
C LEU A 398 40.87 26.45 -20.21
N VAL A 399 39.55 26.31 -20.06
CA VAL A 399 38.92 25.10 -19.51
C VAL A 399 39.12 23.92 -20.45
N GLY A 400 38.88 24.11 -21.76
CA GLY A 400 39.04 23.07 -22.75
C GLY A 400 40.47 22.54 -22.86
N ALA A 401 41.48 23.41 -22.78
CA ALA A 401 42.88 23.00 -22.74
C ALA A 401 43.21 22.21 -21.47
N SER A 402 42.77 22.69 -20.29
CA SER A 402 43.02 22.04 -19.01
C SER A 402 42.44 20.63 -18.95
N LEU A 403 41.17 20.47 -19.35
CA LEU A 403 40.50 19.16 -19.35
C LEU A 403 41.11 18.20 -20.36
N TYR A 404 41.52 18.70 -21.53
CA TYR A 404 42.14 17.88 -22.56
C TYR A 404 43.53 17.38 -22.14
N ASP A 405 44.33 18.22 -21.48
CA ASP A 405 45.64 17.83 -20.97
C ASP A 405 45.52 16.76 -19.87
N GLU A 406 44.53 16.88 -18.97
CA GLU A 406 44.19 15.84 -17.99
C GLU A 406 43.76 14.53 -18.67
N TYR A 407 42.91 14.63 -19.70
CA TYR A 407 42.44 13.47 -20.45
C TYR A 407 43.59 12.72 -21.15
N VAL A 408 44.49 13.45 -21.83
CA VAL A 408 45.66 12.86 -22.49
C VAL A 408 46.62 12.22 -21.48
N ALA A 409 46.80 12.86 -20.31
CA ALA A 409 47.60 12.30 -19.23
C ALA A 409 47.01 10.97 -18.70
N CYS A 410 45.68 10.90 -18.54
CA CYS A 410 44.96 9.70 -18.11
C CYS A 410 45.08 8.55 -19.12
N LEU A 411 44.97 8.86 -20.43
CA LEU A 411 45.21 7.87 -21.49
C LEU A 411 46.64 7.30 -21.46
N GLY A 412 47.61 8.10 -21.03
CA GLY A 412 49.01 7.69 -20.90
C GLY A 412 49.29 6.68 -19.78
N THR A 413 48.38 6.51 -18.81
CA THR A 413 48.58 5.69 -17.60
C THR A 413 47.78 4.38 -17.55
N GLY A 414 47.03 4.05 -18.61
CA GLY A 414 46.29 2.78 -18.68
C GLY A 414 44.95 2.87 -19.40
N GLY A 415 44.37 4.08 -19.50
CA GLY A 415 43.13 4.35 -20.24
C GLY A 415 41.89 3.61 -19.74
N GLY A 416 40.76 3.88 -20.39
CA GLY A 416 39.45 3.27 -20.12
C GLY A 416 38.35 4.31 -19.87
N ASP A 417 37.11 3.85 -19.66
CA ASP A 417 35.93 4.68 -19.39
C ASP A 417 36.13 5.64 -18.20
N ALA A 418 37.05 5.30 -17.28
CA ALA A 418 37.46 6.16 -16.17
C ALA A 418 38.14 7.48 -16.60
N CYS A 419 38.69 7.58 -17.81
CA CYS A 419 39.23 8.84 -18.32
C CYS A 419 38.14 9.78 -18.85
N ASP A 420 36.95 9.27 -19.18
CA ASP A 420 35.83 10.10 -19.64
C ASP A 420 35.20 10.89 -18.47
N GLU A 421 35.38 10.42 -17.23
CA GLU A 421 34.99 11.13 -16.00
C GLU A 421 35.67 12.51 -15.86
N ILE A 422 36.81 12.73 -16.52
CA ILE A 422 37.49 14.03 -16.55
C ILE A 422 36.59 15.10 -17.15
N PHE A 423 35.77 14.75 -18.14
CA PHE A 423 34.88 15.70 -18.82
C PHE A 423 33.74 16.20 -17.92
N ARG A 424 33.39 15.45 -16.87
CA ARG A 424 32.36 15.86 -15.89
C ARG A 424 32.80 17.05 -15.03
N LYS A 425 34.10 17.37 -15.00
CA LYS A 425 34.63 18.58 -14.33
C LYS A 425 34.36 19.88 -15.10
N GLY A 426 33.99 19.79 -16.37
CA GLY A 426 33.89 20.94 -17.27
C GLY A 426 32.91 22.03 -16.86
N PRO A 427 31.68 21.70 -16.43
CA PRO A 427 30.72 22.70 -15.93
C PRO A 427 31.27 23.49 -14.74
N THR A 428 31.80 22.79 -13.73
CA THR A 428 32.37 23.39 -12.52
C THR A 428 33.55 24.29 -12.82
N MET A 429 34.49 23.80 -13.63
CA MET A 429 35.66 24.57 -14.05
C MET A 429 35.24 25.84 -14.78
N THR A 430 34.25 25.76 -15.66
CA THR A 430 33.75 26.91 -16.40
C THR A 430 33.15 27.97 -15.49
N LEU A 431 32.25 27.59 -14.58
CA LEU A 431 31.63 28.51 -13.64
C LEU A 431 32.64 29.16 -12.67
N ALA A 432 33.68 28.41 -12.28
CA ALA A 432 34.76 28.97 -11.46
C ALA A 432 35.52 30.08 -12.21
N TYR A 433 35.81 29.88 -13.49
CA TYR A 433 36.43 30.90 -14.32
C TYR A 433 35.51 32.09 -14.59
N VAL A 434 34.21 31.86 -14.80
CA VAL A 434 33.19 32.92 -14.91
C VAL A 434 33.19 33.82 -13.69
N LYS A 435 33.18 33.23 -12.48
CA LYS A 435 33.21 33.97 -11.22
C LYS A 435 34.46 34.85 -11.07
N VAL A 436 35.61 34.37 -11.52
CA VAL A 436 36.89 35.08 -11.41
C VAL A 436 37.06 36.17 -12.48
N MET A 437 36.53 35.94 -13.68
CA MET A 437 36.76 36.81 -14.84
C MET A 437 35.63 37.82 -15.08
N CYS A 438 34.67 37.90 -14.16
CA CYS A 438 33.54 38.80 -14.24
C CYS A 438 33.94 40.27 -14.04
N PRO A 439 33.42 41.23 -14.86
CA PRO A 439 33.79 42.64 -14.80
C PRO A 439 33.33 43.40 -13.54
N ASP A 440 32.39 42.86 -12.78
CA ASP A 440 31.47 43.62 -11.93
C ASP A 440 32.04 43.98 -10.55
N GLY A 441 33.25 43.50 -10.22
CA GLY A 441 33.94 43.80 -8.96
C GLY A 441 33.29 43.24 -7.69
N ALA A 442 32.09 42.66 -7.77
CA ALA A 442 31.34 42.04 -6.67
C ALA A 442 31.12 40.51 -6.83
N GLY A 443 31.40 39.93 -8.01
CA GLY A 443 31.29 38.48 -8.23
C GLY A 443 29.87 37.93 -8.46
N GLU A 444 28.91 38.81 -8.79
CA GLU A 444 27.48 38.49 -8.92
C GLU A 444 26.98 38.64 -10.38
N CYS A 445 27.52 37.84 -11.30
CA CYS A 445 27.20 37.90 -12.75
C CYS A 445 25.86 37.20 -13.09
N GLY A 446 24.85 37.29 -12.23
CA GLY A 446 23.53 36.68 -12.49
C GLY A 446 23.51 35.14 -12.37
N VAL A 447 24.40 34.58 -11.55
CA VAL A 447 24.25 33.21 -11.04
C VAL A 447 23.09 33.26 -10.02
N ASP A 448 21.85 33.22 -10.53
CA ASP A 448 20.56 33.44 -9.83
C ASP A 448 19.96 32.12 -9.31
N ASP A 449 19.24 32.17 -8.19
CA ASP A 449 18.66 31.07 -7.38
C ASP A 449 17.14 31.24 -7.12
N SER A 450 16.46 32.13 -7.86
CA SER A 450 15.10 32.59 -7.53
C SER A 450 13.93 31.67 -7.94
N GLY A 451 14.15 30.35 -8.08
CA GLY A 451 13.17 29.35 -8.51
C GLY A 451 12.22 28.79 -7.43
N TRP A 452 12.37 29.18 -6.16
CA TRP A 452 11.65 28.64 -4.99
C TRP A 452 11.99 27.18 -4.62
N ASP A 453 13.09 26.67 -5.15
CA ASP A 453 13.76 25.41 -4.77
C ASP A 453 14.90 25.63 -3.78
N TYR A 454 15.34 26.89 -3.62
CA TYR A 454 16.37 27.33 -2.71
C TYR A 454 15.78 28.01 -1.47
N ASP A 455 16.09 27.49 -0.29
CA ASP A 455 15.81 28.14 0.99
C ASP A 455 16.92 29.15 1.30
N MET A 456 16.61 30.45 1.26
CA MET A 456 17.60 31.52 1.45
C MET A 456 18.07 31.67 2.90
N GLU A 457 17.40 31.02 3.86
CA GLU A 457 17.74 31.14 5.28
C GLU A 457 18.79 30.10 5.70
N ASP A 458 18.84 28.94 5.01
CA ASP A 458 19.79 27.86 5.31
C ASP A 458 20.49 27.22 4.09
N GLY A 459 20.19 27.68 2.88
CA GLY A 459 20.92 27.34 1.66
C GLY A 459 20.54 26.03 0.98
N ARG A 460 19.41 25.41 1.37
CA ARG A 460 19.03 24.07 0.91
C ARG A 460 18.35 24.08 -0.46
N LEU A 461 18.53 22.98 -1.21
CA LEU A 461 17.85 22.72 -2.48
C LEU A 461 16.82 21.60 -2.33
N ILE A 462 15.63 21.81 -2.87
CA ILE A 462 14.54 20.84 -2.85
C ILE A 462 14.45 20.16 -4.22
N PHE A 463 14.62 18.84 -4.23
CA PHE A 463 14.40 18.01 -5.41
C PHE A 463 12.99 17.41 -5.36
N GLU A 464 12.32 17.33 -6.50
CA GLU A 464 11.06 16.60 -6.68
C GLU A 464 11.39 15.13 -6.93
N VAL A 465 10.86 14.20 -6.13
CA VAL A 465 10.96 12.77 -6.44
C VAL A 465 9.93 12.45 -7.52
N ASP A 466 10.39 11.90 -8.64
CA ASP A 466 9.54 11.54 -9.77
C ASP A 466 8.63 10.37 -9.38
N ASN A 467 7.34 10.49 -9.68
CA ASN A 467 6.45 9.35 -9.67
C ASN A 467 6.84 8.35 -10.77
N ARG A 468 7.13 7.10 -10.37
CA ARG A 468 7.52 6.04 -11.30
C ARG A 468 6.67 4.79 -11.07
N CYS A 469 6.17 4.25 -12.18
CA CYS A 469 5.38 3.03 -12.21
C CYS A 469 6.35 1.85 -12.29
N ILE A 470 6.53 1.16 -11.18
CA ILE A 470 7.39 -0.02 -11.13
C ILE A 470 6.50 -1.24 -11.30
N PRO A 471 6.73 -2.09 -12.32
CA PRO A 471 5.91 -3.27 -12.53
C PRO A 471 6.21 -4.25 -11.40
N ASP A 472 5.17 -4.71 -10.71
CA ASP A 472 5.32 -5.50 -9.50
C ASP A 472 4.41 -6.73 -9.52
N ASN A 473 4.80 -7.70 -8.69
CA ASN A 473 3.97 -8.78 -8.22
C ASN A 473 3.58 -8.46 -6.78
N THR A 474 2.28 -8.32 -6.50
CA THR A 474 1.79 -8.06 -5.16
C THR A 474 1.43 -9.37 -4.45
N THR A 475 1.96 -9.54 -3.24
CA THR A 475 1.45 -10.50 -2.26
C THR A 475 0.64 -9.74 -1.23
N GLN A 476 -0.62 -10.14 -1.03
CA GLN A 476 -1.46 -9.65 0.06
C GLN A 476 -1.64 -10.73 1.13
N ARG A 477 -1.36 -10.36 2.38
CA ARG A 477 -1.72 -11.16 3.56
C ARG A 477 -2.73 -10.38 4.37
N VAL A 478 -3.87 -10.98 4.61
CA VAL A 478 -5.00 -10.30 5.23
C VAL A 478 -5.46 -11.08 6.44
N ASN A 479 -5.56 -10.40 7.58
CA ASN A 479 -6.27 -10.90 8.75
C ASN A 479 -7.46 -9.99 9.06
N THR A 480 -8.65 -10.56 9.20
CA THR A 480 -9.89 -9.82 9.43
C THR A 480 -10.67 -10.41 10.59
N PHE A 481 -11.29 -9.53 11.36
CA PHE A 481 -12.02 -9.86 12.56
C PHE A 481 -13.46 -9.40 12.43
N TRP A 482 -14.38 -10.31 12.70
CA TRP A 482 -15.79 -10.14 12.43
C TRP A 482 -16.62 -10.48 13.66
N THR A 483 -17.67 -9.72 13.89
CA THR A 483 -18.65 -9.99 14.94
C THR A 483 -19.96 -10.38 14.33
N SER A 484 -20.57 -11.44 14.87
CA SER A 484 -21.92 -11.84 14.51
C SER A 484 -22.91 -10.73 14.86
N THR A 485 -23.57 -10.19 13.85
CA THR A 485 -24.70 -9.28 13.99
C THR A 485 -25.95 -10.13 14.21
N ALA A 486 -26.10 -10.61 15.45
CA ALA A 486 -27.06 -11.64 15.82
C ALA A 486 -28.45 -11.45 15.19
N LEU A 487 -28.73 -12.29 14.18
CA LEU A 487 -30.04 -12.66 13.69
C LEU A 487 -30.37 -14.00 14.37
N ASP A 488 -30.86 -13.91 15.60
CA ASP A 488 -31.12 -15.09 16.42
C ASP A 488 -32.46 -15.71 15.97
N VAL A 489 -32.39 -16.93 15.41
CA VAL A 489 -33.56 -17.72 15.03
C VAL A 489 -33.90 -18.64 16.19
N ASP A 490 -35.04 -18.39 16.83
CA ASP A 490 -35.52 -19.22 17.93
C ASP A 490 -36.01 -20.57 17.37
N THR A 491 -35.11 -21.57 17.32
CA THR A 491 -35.37 -22.89 16.73
C THR A 491 -36.32 -23.76 17.56
N ASP A 492 -36.47 -23.44 18.85
CA ASP A 492 -37.45 -24.06 19.75
C ASP A 492 -38.85 -23.43 19.64
N ALA A 493 -38.96 -22.25 19.01
CA ALA A 493 -40.25 -21.62 18.80
C ALA A 493 -41.09 -22.44 17.80
N PRO A 494 -42.36 -22.73 18.10
CA PRO A 494 -43.24 -23.36 17.14
C PRO A 494 -43.34 -22.51 15.88
N LEU A 495 -43.39 -23.18 14.72
CA LEU A 495 -43.57 -22.52 13.42
C LEU A 495 -44.63 -21.43 13.52
N ALA A 496 -44.22 -20.20 13.22
CA ALA A 496 -45.07 -19.04 13.33
C ALA A 496 -46.29 -19.22 12.41
N GLN A 497 -47.49 -19.11 12.97
CA GLN A 497 -48.73 -19.26 12.20
C GLN A 497 -49.18 -17.94 11.55
N LYS A 498 -48.60 -16.82 11.98
CA LYS A 498 -48.88 -15.48 11.48
C LYS A 498 -47.67 -14.58 11.69
N PHE A 499 -47.60 -13.51 10.91
CA PHE A 499 -46.68 -12.41 11.13
C PHE A 499 -47.04 -11.66 12.41
N GLU A 500 -46.09 -11.56 13.32
CA GLU A 500 -46.28 -10.95 14.64
C GLU A 500 -44.98 -10.29 15.09
N VAL A 501 -45.07 -9.10 15.70
CA VAL A 501 -43.93 -8.43 16.31
C VAL A 501 -44.14 -8.39 17.81
N TYR A 502 -43.25 -9.02 18.56
CA TYR A 502 -43.36 -9.19 20.00
C TYR A 502 -42.87 -7.98 20.79
N GLY A 503 -42.08 -7.11 20.16
CA GLY A 503 -41.50 -5.94 20.82
C GLY A 503 -39.99 -5.99 20.86
N ASN A 504 -39.41 -5.02 21.57
CA ASN A 504 -38.00 -5.01 21.88
C ASN A 504 -37.78 -5.28 23.39
N TYR A 505 -36.76 -6.05 23.74
CA TYR A 505 -36.35 -6.27 25.12
C TYR A 505 -34.82 -6.29 25.24
N PRO A 506 -34.24 -5.66 26.29
CA PRO A 506 -34.90 -4.83 27.30
C PRO A 506 -35.48 -3.54 26.74
N ASN A 507 -36.47 -2.95 27.43
CA ASN A 507 -37.02 -1.62 27.14
C ASN A 507 -37.56 -1.01 28.45
N PRO A 508 -36.91 0.02 29.04
CA PRO A 508 -35.76 0.78 28.52
C PRO A 508 -34.48 -0.07 28.43
N PHE A 509 -33.51 0.35 27.61
CA PHE A 509 -32.28 -0.40 27.35
C PHE A 509 -31.02 0.49 27.45
N ASN A 510 -29.85 -0.12 27.66
CA ASN A 510 -28.54 0.56 27.71
C ASN A 510 -27.38 -0.38 27.30
N PRO A 511 -26.67 -0.13 26.18
CA PRO A 511 -27.17 0.46 24.95
C PRO A 511 -27.78 -0.61 24.01
N VAL A 512 -27.97 -1.84 24.47
CA VAL A 512 -28.40 -2.98 23.63
C VAL A 512 -29.85 -3.41 23.89
N THR A 513 -30.64 -3.58 22.82
CA THR A 513 -32.00 -4.16 22.85
C THR A 513 -32.20 -5.08 21.65
N SER A 514 -33.04 -6.11 21.77
CA SER A 514 -33.36 -7.01 20.66
C SER A 514 -34.84 -6.93 20.30
N ILE A 515 -35.13 -6.71 19.01
CA ILE A 515 -36.48 -6.66 18.44
C ILE A 515 -36.86 -8.06 17.98
N LYS A 516 -37.84 -8.67 18.66
CA LYS A 516 -38.34 -10.01 18.34
C LYS A 516 -39.58 -9.94 17.47
N PHE A 517 -39.60 -10.70 16.38
CA PHE A 517 -40.74 -10.85 15.48
C PHE A 517 -40.80 -12.26 14.89
N ALA A 518 -41.91 -12.60 14.23
CA ALA A 518 -42.09 -13.86 13.57
C ALA A 518 -42.78 -13.66 12.22
N THR A 519 -42.46 -14.50 11.24
CA THR A 519 -43.10 -14.54 9.92
C THR A 519 -43.53 -15.98 9.61
N GLU A 520 -44.74 -16.16 9.09
CA GLU A 520 -45.33 -17.48 8.86
C GLU A 520 -44.92 -18.16 7.55
N LYS A 521 -44.25 -17.41 6.68
CA LYS A 521 -43.87 -17.83 5.33
C LYS A 521 -42.64 -17.06 4.88
N PHE A 522 -42.01 -17.56 3.81
CA PHE A 522 -41.03 -16.79 3.06
C PHE A 522 -41.59 -15.41 2.71
N SER A 523 -40.94 -14.36 3.20
CA SER A 523 -41.37 -12.96 3.05
C SER A 523 -40.16 -12.04 2.99
N HIS A 524 -40.26 -10.96 2.22
CA HIS A 524 -39.26 -9.90 2.25
C HIS A 524 -39.47 -9.07 3.51
N VAL A 525 -38.48 -9.04 4.41
CA VAL A 525 -38.54 -8.38 5.70
C VAL A 525 -37.57 -7.21 5.76
N ASN A 526 -38.06 -6.07 6.23
CA ASN A 526 -37.27 -4.87 6.47
C ASN A 526 -37.46 -4.40 7.92
N VAL A 527 -36.37 -4.24 8.66
CA VAL A 527 -36.36 -3.80 10.06
C VAL A 527 -35.55 -2.52 10.16
N THR A 528 -36.22 -1.38 10.38
CA THR A 528 -35.59 -0.06 10.40
C THR A 528 -35.92 0.70 11.68
N ILE A 529 -34.95 1.46 12.18
CA ILE A 529 -35.02 2.29 13.37
C ILE A 529 -35.09 3.75 12.93
N TYR A 530 -36.00 4.50 13.52
CA TYR A 530 -36.24 5.91 13.25
C TYR A 530 -36.08 6.75 14.51
N SER A 531 -35.64 7.99 14.33
CA SER A 531 -35.71 9.03 15.35
C SER A 531 -37.16 9.49 15.53
N LEU A 532 -37.45 10.26 16.60
CA LEU A 532 -38.77 10.86 16.78
C LEU A 532 -39.16 11.86 15.68
N LEU A 533 -38.18 12.40 14.97
CA LEU A 533 -38.40 13.30 13.83
C LEU A 533 -38.69 12.53 12.53
N GLY A 534 -38.63 11.19 12.56
CA GLY A 534 -38.85 10.33 11.41
C GLY A 534 -37.60 10.12 10.55
N GLU A 535 -36.43 10.58 11.00
CA GLU A 535 -35.16 10.33 10.33
C GLU A 535 -34.77 8.86 10.51
N GLU A 536 -34.33 8.22 9.44
CA GLU A 536 -33.79 6.86 9.50
C GLU A 536 -32.46 6.86 10.25
N VAL A 537 -32.43 6.11 11.35
CA VAL A 537 -31.27 5.96 12.21
C VAL A 537 -30.41 4.80 11.74
N MET A 538 -31.01 3.63 11.56
CA MET A 538 -30.32 2.38 11.19
C MET A 538 -31.32 1.39 10.60
N THR A 539 -30.93 0.65 9.56
CA THR A 539 -31.67 -0.52 9.09
C THR A 539 -30.94 -1.78 9.58
N LEU A 540 -31.58 -2.59 10.42
CA LEU A 540 -31.01 -3.81 11.01
C LEU A 540 -31.07 -5.01 10.07
N HIS A 541 -32.07 -5.05 9.19
CA HIS A 541 -32.26 -6.12 8.22
C HIS A 541 -33.06 -5.61 7.04
N ASN A 542 -32.69 -6.00 5.82
CA ASN A 542 -33.46 -5.70 4.62
C ASN A 542 -33.27 -6.82 3.59
N GLY A 543 -34.08 -7.87 3.69
CA GLY A 543 -33.90 -9.07 2.88
C GLY A 543 -34.96 -10.13 3.12
N ASP A 544 -34.88 -11.21 2.36
CA ASP A 544 -35.84 -12.31 2.46
C ASP A 544 -35.57 -13.20 3.67
N LEU A 545 -36.63 -13.54 4.41
CA LEU A 545 -36.59 -14.47 5.53
C LEU A 545 -37.59 -15.61 5.31
N ASN A 546 -37.18 -16.84 5.65
CA ASN A 546 -38.05 -18.02 5.68
C ASN A 546 -39.10 -17.92 6.81
N ALA A 547 -40.02 -18.89 6.88
CA ALA A 547 -40.93 -18.98 8.02
C ALA A 547 -40.13 -19.24 9.31
N GLY A 548 -40.31 -18.41 10.33
CA GLY A 548 -39.51 -18.49 11.55
C GLY A 548 -39.80 -17.37 12.54
N THR A 549 -39.22 -17.50 13.74
CA THR A 549 -39.17 -16.45 14.76
C THR A 549 -37.75 -15.91 14.81
N TYR A 550 -37.61 -14.59 14.71
CA TYR A 550 -36.36 -13.87 14.56
C TYR A 550 -36.21 -12.84 15.67
N SER A 551 -34.98 -12.62 16.11
CA SER A 551 -34.60 -11.58 17.05
C SER A 551 -33.41 -10.79 16.49
N MET A 552 -33.61 -9.49 16.28
CA MET A 552 -32.61 -8.58 15.70
C MET A 552 -32.09 -7.62 16.76
N THR A 553 -30.78 -7.55 16.92
CA THR A 553 -30.18 -6.73 17.99
C THR A 553 -29.80 -5.33 17.49
N TRP A 554 -30.13 -4.31 18.27
CA TRP A 554 -29.66 -2.95 18.10
C TRP A 554 -28.82 -2.51 19.29
N ASN A 555 -27.65 -1.93 19.02
CA ASN A 555 -26.66 -1.50 20.01
C ASN A 555 -26.66 0.02 20.27
N GLY A 556 -27.70 0.74 19.82
CA GLY A 556 -27.80 2.18 20.03
C GLY A 556 -26.87 3.02 19.15
N LYS A 557 -26.43 2.50 17.99
CA LYS A 557 -25.68 3.24 16.96
C LYS A 557 -26.57 3.61 15.77
N ASN A 558 -26.24 4.68 15.04
CA ASN A 558 -26.83 5.00 13.74
C ASN A 558 -26.04 4.35 12.59
N HIS A 559 -26.48 4.54 11.34
CA HIS A 559 -25.83 4.03 10.13
C HIS A 559 -24.41 4.56 9.90
N PHE A 560 -24.01 5.63 10.60
CA PHE A 560 -22.64 6.14 10.62
C PHE A 560 -21.80 5.53 11.76
N GLY A 561 -22.29 4.50 12.45
CA GLY A 561 -21.63 3.86 13.60
C GLY A 561 -21.58 4.72 14.87
N ASN A 562 -22.12 5.94 14.84
CA ASN A 562 -22.12 6.85 15.97
C ASN A 562 -23.19 6.47 16.99
N ALA A 563 -22.82 6.46 18.27
CA ALA A 563 -23.77 6.28 19.36
C ALA A 563 -24.84 7.38 19.30
N VAL A 564 -26.11 6.98 19.26
CA VAL A 564 -27.21 7.94 19.23
C VAL A 564 -27.51 8.48 20.64
N PRO A 565 -28.02 9.72 20.77
CA PRO A 565 -28.33 10.29 22.08
C PRO A 565 -29.36 9.44 22.85
N SER A 566 -29.29 9.46 24.19
CA SER A 566 -30.37 8.93 25.03
C SER A 566 -31.70 9.57 24.64
N GLY A 567 -32.74 8.76 24.51
CA GLY A 567 -34.00 9.24 23.98
C GLY A 567 -34.91 8.13 23.51
N MET A 568 -36.06 8.54 22.98
CA MET A 568 -37.04 7.63 22.43
C MET A 568 -36.78 7.44 20.93
N TYR A 569 -36.87 6.19 20.48
CA TYR A 569 -36.72 5.78 19.09
C TYR A 569 -37.93 4.93 18.69
N VAL A 570 -38.14 4.76 17.39
CA VAL A 570 -39.21 3.93 16.85
C VAL A 570 -38.60 2.89 15.94
N TYR A 571 -38.77 1.61 16.25
CA TYR A 571 -38.48 0.57 15.25
C TYR A 571 -39.71 0.34 14.38
N ARG A 572 -39.49 -0.07 13.14
CA ARG A 572 -40.49 -0.50 12.17
C ARG A 572 -40.06 -1.84 11.58
N VAL A 573 -40.96 -2.81 11.62
CA VAL A 573 -40.80 -4.10 10.94
C VAL A 573 -41.82 -4.16 9.81
N ASN A 574 -41.35 -4.26 8.58
CA ASN A 574 -42.16 -4.50 7.40
C ASN A 574 -41.94 -5.93 6.91
N SER A 575 -43.02 -6.63 6.57
CA SER A 575 -43.01 -7.95 5.96
C SER A 575 -44.05 -7.97 4.84
N ASP A 576 -43.59 -8.03 3.60
CA ASP A 576 -44.40 -7.83 2.39
C ASP A 576 -45.23 -6.52 2.45
N ASN A 577 -46.55 -6.63 2.64
CA ASN A 577 -47.50 -5.50 2.74
C ASN A 577 -47.95 -5.22 4.18
N ARG A 578 -47.24 -5.74 5.19
CA ARG A 578 -47.62 -5.65 6.61
C ARG A 578 -46.55 -4.89 7.37
N THR A 579 -46.93 -3.81 8.04
CA THR A 579 -46.00 -2.98 8.80
C THR A 579 -46.43 -2.89 10.25
N PHE A 580 -45.50 -3.15 11.17
CA PHE A 580 -45.64 -2.87 12.59
C PHE A 580 -44.56 -1.90 13.04
N SER A 581 -44.84 -1.15 14.10
CA SER A 581 -43.86 -0.24 14.70
C SER A 581 -44.02 -0.22 16.21
N GLY A 582 -42.93 -0.03 16.92
CA GLY A 582 -42.91 0.06 18.38
C GLY A 582 -41.90 1.09 18.86
N LYS A 583 -42.08 1.55 20.10
CA LYS A 583 -41.26 2.60 20.71
C LYS A 583 -40.21 1.98 21.63
N MET A 584 -38.99 2.49 21.57
CA MET A 584 -37.86 2.08 22.40
C MET A 584 -37.33 3.27 23.18
N LEU A 585 -36.88 3.06 24.40
CA LEU A 585 -36.24 4.09 25.22
C LEU A 585 -34.78 3.72 25.53
N LEU A 586 -33.85 4.46 24.92
CA LEU A 586 -32.41 4.34 25.20
C LEU A 586 -32.06 5.17 26.43
N LEU A 587 -31.50 4.51 27.45
CA LEU A 587 -30.87 5.13 28.61
C LEU A 587 -29.36 4.98 28.45
N LYS A 588 -28.59 6.02 28.78
CA LYS A 588 -27.13 5.98 28.80
C LYS A 588 -26.64 5.94 30.24
#